data_AF-A0A6P6XUI0-F1
#
_entry.id   AF-A0A6P6XUI0-F1
#
_cell.length_a   1.000
_cell.length_b   1.000
_cell.length_c   1.000
_cell.angle_alpha   90.00
_cell.angle_beta   90.00
_cell.angle_gamma   90.00
#
_symmetry.space_group_name_H-M   'P 1'
#
loop_
_entity.id
_entity.type
_entity.pdbx_description
1 polymer ?
#
loop_
_entity_poly.entity_id
_entity_poly.type
_entity_poly.pdbx_seq_one_letter_code
_entity_poly.pdbx_strand_id
1 'polypeptide(L)'
;MFVYASENITPIYFIHHMTTILLLILGYMTKNYLNGIVMIYLFGQDTLLMQFSKCLIKLQLPIIQQNRNQIRRILFYIFVLLWLYNRLYRYPLIIIPDLVLFASENFHLDWSILGYILILLLLIIFMVSLLWTIFILKIIISTLFDQKNLYHLDVQDIEPQYIEMDD
;
A
#
# COMPACT_ATOMS: atom_id res chain seq x y z
N MET A 1 10.56 -2.59 18.40
CA MET A 1 9.22 -2.84 17.82
C MET A 1 9.23 -3.09 16.31
N PHE A 2 10.11 -2.44 15.52
CA PHE A 2 10.24 -2.67 14.07
C PHE A 2 10.75 -4.09 13.69
N VAL A 3 11.52 -4.75 14.55
CA VAL A 3 12.14 -6.07 14.26
C VAL A 3 11.10 -7.21 14.25
N TYR A 4 10.07 -7.17 15.11
CA TYR A 4 9.01 -8.19 15.15
C TYR A 4 7.98 -8.07 14.02
N ALA A 5 7.89 -6.89 13.40
CA ALA A 5 7.06 -6.67 12.22
C ALA A 5 7.74 -7.24 10.95
N SER A 6 9.08 -7.15 10.87
CA SER A 6 9.88 -7.60 9.72
C SER A 6 9.70 -9.10 9.39
N GLU A 7 9.70 -9.97 10.39
CA GLU A 7 9.60 -11.43 10.15
C GLU A 7 8.20 -11.87 9.67
N ASN A 8 7.14 -11.20 10.13
CA ASN A 8 5.76 -11.53 9.76
C ASN A 8 5.28 -10.85 8.46
N ILE A 9 5.94 -9.78 8.01
CA ILE A 9 5.56 -9.07 6.77
C ILE A 9 5.99 -9.84 5.52
N THR A 10 7.12 -10.55 5.57
CA THR A 10 7.66 -11.33 4.45
C THR A 10 6.68 -12.38 3.91
N PRO A 11 6.05 -13.23 4.75
CA PRO A 11 5.05 -14.19 4.26
C PRO A 11 3.79 -13.51 3.71
N ILE A 12 3.33 -12.40 4.29
CA ILE A 12 2.16 -11.66 3.79
C ILE A 12 2.42 -11.13 2.37
N TYR A 13 3.61 -10.55 2.15
CA TYR A 13 4.01 -10.06 0.84
C TYR A 13 4.16 -11.19 -0.18
N PHE A 14 4.69 -12.34 0.25
CA PHE A 14 4.77 -13.54 -0.59
C PHE A 14 3.38 -14.06 -0.98
N ILE A 15 2.46 -14.20 -0.03
CA ILE A 15 1.08 -14.63 -0.27
C ILE A 15 0.39 -13.67 -1.25
N HIS A 16 0.54 -12.36 -1.05
CA HIS A 16 -0.01 -11.36 -1.94
C HIS A 16 0.47 -11.57 -3.39
N HIS A 17 1.78 -11.70 -3.60
CA HIS A 17 2.37 -11.85 -4.92
C HIS A 17 2.01 -13.16 -5.58
N MET A 18 2.08 -14.27 -4.85
CA MET A 18 1.66 -15.58 -5.37
C MET A 18 0.19 -15.56 -5.78
N THR A 19 -0.68 -14.97 -4.96
CA THR A 19 -2.12 -14.85 -5.26
C THR A 19 -2.35 -13.97 -6.50
N THR A 20 -1.59 -12.88 -6.64
CA THR A 20 -1.70 -11.98 -7.80
C THR A 20 -1.23 -12.68 -9.08
N ILE A 21 -0.15 -13.46 -9.03
CA ILE A 21 0.34 -14.26 -10.16
C ILE A 21 -0.70 -15.33 -10.55
N LEU A 22 -1.27 -16.03 -9.56
CA LEU A 22 -2.31 -17.03 -9.81
C LEU A 22 -3.56 -16.40 -10.44
N LEU A 23 -4.01 -15.24 -9.96
CA LEU A 23 -5.12 -14.50 -10.57
C LEU A 23 -4.82 -14.09 -12.00
N LEU A 24 -3.59 -13.73 -12.32
CA LEU A 24 -3.17 -13.36 -13.66
C LEU A 24 -3.18 -14.56 -14.62
N ILE A 25 -2.67 -15.71 -14.17
CA ILE A 25 -2.68 -16.97 -14.93
C ILE A 25 -4.13 -17.44 -15.15
N LEU A 26 -4.96 -17.45 -14.09
CA LEU A 26 -6.36 -17.85 -14.19
C LEU A 26 -7.18 -16.87 -15.02
N GLY A 27 -6.93 -15.56 -14.88
CA GLY A 27 -7.54 -14.53 -15.72
C GLY A 27 -7.22 -14.72 -17.20
N TYR A 28 -5.98 -15.12 -17.52
CA TYR A 28 -5.59 -15.47 -18.88
C TYR A 28 -6.29 -16.73 -19.40
N MET A 29 -6.30 -17.81 -18.61
CA MET A 29 -6.95 -19.08 -18.97
C MET A 29 -8.46 -18.92 -19.21
N THR A 30 -9.10 -18.05 -18.42
CA THR A 30 -10.55 -17.78 -18.49
C THR A 30 -10.91 -16.69 -19.51
N LYS A 31 -9.95 -16.22 -20.31
CA LYS A 31 -10.10 -15.14 -21.30
C LYS A 31 -10.60 -13.81 -20.72
N ASN A 32 -10.42 -13.61 -19.41
CA ASN A 32 -10.82 -12.41 -18.71
C ASN A 32 -9.70 -11.35 -18.72
N TYR A 33 -9.22 -10.99 -19.91
CA TYR A 33 -8.01 -10.18 -20.09
C TYR A 33 -8.15 -8.76 -19.54
N LEU A 34 -9.32 -8.13 -19.73
CA LEU A 34 -9.58 -6.77 -19.27
C LEU A 34 -9.46 -6.68 -17.75
N ASN A 35 -10.05 -7.62 -17.03
CA ASN A 35 -9.98 -7.63 -15.58
C ASN A 35 -8.58 -8.01 -15.08
N GLY A 36 -7.84 -8.86 -15.80
CA GLY A 36 -6.42 -9.11 -15.54
C GLY A 36 -5.58 -7.84 -15.62
N ILE A 37 -5.78 -7.01 -16.65
CA ILE A 37 -5.07 -5.72 -16.81
C ILE A 37 -5.44 -4.74 -15.69
N VAL A 38 -6.73 -4.65 -15.35
CA VAL A 38 -7.21 -3.81 -14.24
C VAL A 38 -6.60 -4.23 -12.92
N MET A 39 -6.46 -5.55 -12.67
CA MET A 39 -5.77 -6.05 -11.48
C MET A 39 -4.30 -5.61 -11.46
N ILE A 40 -3.53 -5.81 -12.53
CA ILE A 40 -2.12 -5.38 -12.59
C ILE A 40 -2.00 -3.88 -12.31
N TYR A 41 -2.88 -3.07 -12.92
CA TYR A 41 -2.88 -1.63 -12.73
C TYR A 41 -3.10 -1.26 -11.26
N LEU A 42 -4.13 -1.82 -10.63
CA LEU A 42 -4.45 -1.50 -9.23
C LEU A 42 -3.44 -2.08 -8.24
N PHE A 43 -2.86 -3.25 -8.52
CA PHE A 43 -1.84 -3.84 -7.68
C PHE A 43 -0.47 -3.16 -7.82
N GLY A 44 -0.13 -2.68 -9.02
CA GLY A 44 1.15 -2.03 -9.31
C GLY A 44 1.22 -0.56 -8.90
N GLN A 45 0.12 0.18 -8.95
CA GLN A 45 0.11 1.64 -8.72
C GLN A 45 0.68 2.07 -7.37
N ASP A 46 0.26 1.42 -6.28
CA ASP A 46 0.69 1.76 -4.93
C ASP A 46 2.20 1.54 -4.76
N THR A 47 2.70 0.46 -5.37
CA THR A 47 4.13 0.13 -5.37
C THR A 47 4.95 1.14 -6.15
N LEU A 48 4.47 1.53 -7.34
CA LEU A 48 5.11 2.56 -8.17
C LEU A 48 5.16 3.90 -7.44
N LEU A 49 4.07 4.32 -6.83
CA LEU A 49 4.02 5.56 -6.06
C LEU A 49 5.00 5.54 -4.89
N MET A 50 5.10 4.42 -4.17
CA MET A 50 6.04 4.28 -3.05
C MET A 50 7.50 4.33 -3.52
N GLN A 51 7.84 3.66 -4.63
CA GLN A 51 9.20 3.71 -5.18
C GLN A 51 9.54 5.09 -5.77
N PHE A 52 8.59 5.71 -6.46
CA PHE A 52 8.73 7.08 -6.96
C PHE A 52 8.97 8.06 -5.81
N SER A 53 8.20 7.93 -4.72
CA SER A 53 8.37 8.78 -3.53
C SER A 53 9.76 8.65 -2.91
N LYS A 54 10.29 7.43 -2.83
CA LYS A 54 11.68 7.18 -2.34
C LYS A 54 12.72 7.80 -3.27
N CYS A 55 12.54 7.65 -4.58
CA CYS A 55 13.42 8.23 -5.59
C CYS A 55 13.42 9.77 -5.49
N LEU A 56 12.24 10.37 -5.40
CA LEU A 56 12.07 11.81 -5.32
C LEU A 56 12.72 12.41 -4.06
N ILE A 57 12.59 11.77 -2.91
CA ILE A 57 13.23 12.21 -1.66
C ILE A 57 14.76 12.06 -1.69
N LYS A 58 15.28 11.14 -2.51
CA LYS A 58 16.73 10.90 -2.67
C LYS A 58 17.37 11.88 -3.66
N LEU A 59 16.59 12.60 -4.47
CA LEU A 59 17.11 13.64 -5.34
C LEU A 59 17.70 14.78 -4.50
N GLN A 60 18.96 15.13 -4.75
CA GLN A 60 19.67 16.22 -4.07
C GLN A 60 19.32 17.61 -4.64
N LEU A 61 18.06 17.82 -5.04
CA LEU A 61 17.63 19.15 -5.49
C LEU A 61 17.47 20.09 -4.28
N PRO A 62 17.92 21.35 -4.36
CA PRO A 62 17.91 22.28 -3.23
C PRO A 62 16.50 22.53 -2.68
N ILE A 63 15.49 22.61 -3.56
CA ILE A 63 14.07 22.77 -3.19
C ILE A 63 13.56 21.55 -2.40
N ILE A 64 13.99 20.35 -2.78
CA ILE A 64 13.59 19.10 -2.13
C ILE A 64 14.28 18.96 -0.78
N GLN A 65 15.54 19.37 -0.66
CA GLN A 65 16.28 19.34 0.60
C GLN A 65 15.67 20.30 1.63
N GLN A 66 15.35 21.54 1.22
CA GLN A 66 14.76 22.54 2.10
C GLN A 66 13.38 22.11 2.63
N ASN A 67 12.57 21.45 1.78
CA ASN A 67 11.20 21.07 2.11
C ASN A 67 11.00 19.56 2.32
N ARG A 68 12.07 18.81 2.58
CA ARG A 68 12.09 17.33 2.57
C ARG A 68 11.01 16.71 3.44
N ASN A 69 10.83 17.25 4.65
CA ASN A 69 9.85 16.74 5.61
C ASN A 69 8.40 17.01 5.17
N GLN A 70 8.13 18.19 4.60
CA GLN A 70 6.80 18.53 4.09
C GLN A 70 6.46 17.70 2.84
N ILE A 71 7.40 17.55 1.91
CA ILE A 71 7.23 16.72 0.71
C ILE A 71 6.94 15.26 1.10
N ARG A 72 7.67 14.71 2.08
CA ARG A 72 7.42 13.36 2.60
C ARG A 72 6.01 13.21 3.18
N ARG A 73 5.53 14.20 3.95
CA ARG A 73 4.17 14.17 4.51
C ARG A 73 3.10 14.24 3.42
N ILE A 74 3.25 15.14 2.46
CA ILE A 74 2.31 15.29 1.33
C ILE A 74 2.25 13.98 0.53
N LEU A 75 3.39 13.41 0.14
CA LEU A 75 3.45 12.14 -0.59
C LEU A 75 2.81 10.99 0.19
N PHE A 76 3.03 10.95 1.52
CA PHE A 76 2.40 9.96 2.37
C PHE A 76 0.86 10.11 2.38
N TYR A 77 0.34 11.32 2.51
CA TYR A 77 -1.12 11.54 2.45
C TYR A 77 -1.71 11.18 1.09
N ILE A 78 -1.03 11.54 -0.01
CA ILE A 78 -1.44 11.15 -1.37
C ILE A 78 -1.48 9.62 -1.49
N PHE A 79 -0.46 8.94 -0.98
CA PHE A 79 -0.42 7.47 -0.95
C PHE A 79 -1.58 6.89 -0.16
N VAL A 80 -1.89 7.41 1.04
CA VAL A 80 -3.01 6.93 1.87
C VAL A 80 -4.35 7.12 1.15
N LEU A 81 -4.59 8.29 0.55
CA LEU A 81 -5.83 8.58 -0.17
C LEU A 81 -6.02 7.63 -1.36
N LEU A 82 -4.98 7.46 -2.17
CA LEU A 82 -5.00 6.53 -3.30
C LEU A 82 -5.19 5.09 -2.84
N TRP A 83 -4.52 4.69 -1.76
CA TRP A 83 -4.66 3.37 -1.17
C TRP A 83 -6.10 3.10 -0.76
N LEU A 84 -6.71 3.99 0.04
CA LEU A 84 -8.09 3.82 0.49
C LEU A 84 -9.08 3.79 -0.69
N TYR A 85 -8.93 4.70 -1.65
CA TYR A 85 -9.78 4.73 -2.84
C TYR A 85 -9.67 3.44 -3.66
N ASN A 86 -8.46 2.99 -3.97
CA ASN A 86 -8.27 1.80 -4.78
C ASN A 86 -8.64 0.50 -4.03
N ARG A 87 -8.29 0.38 -2.74
CA ARG A 87 -8.41 -0.87 -1.97
C ARG A 87 -9.71 -1.05 -1.22
N LEU A 88 -10.30 0.01 -0.69
CA LEU A 88 -11.52 -0.08 0.11
C LEU A 88 -12.77 0.32 -0.67
N TYR A 89 -12.63 1.16 -1.69
CA TYR A 89 -13.75 1.55 -2.53
C TYR A 89 -13.76 0.76 -3.84
N ARG A 90 -12.82 1.03 -4.75
CA ARG A 90 -12.85 0.50 -6.11
C ARG A 90 -12.73 -1.02 -6.16
N TYR A 91 -11.83 -1.62 -5.39
CA TYR A 91 -11.61 -3.06 -5.41
C TYR A 91 -12.83 -3.88 -4.96
N PRO A 92 -13.37 -3.70 -3.73
CA PRO A 92 -14.49 -4.52 -3.28
C PRO A 92 -15.84 -4.14 -3.88
N LEU A 93 -16.07 -2.87 -4.24
CA LEU A 93 -17.40 -2.42 -4.68
C LEU A 93 -17.60 -2.47 -6.18
N ILE A 94 -16.53 -2.46 -6.97
CA ILE A 94 -16.61 -2.46 -8.43
C ILE A 94 -16.06 -3.77 -8.98
N ILE A 95 -14.82 -4.11 -8.63
CA ILE A 95 -14.11 -5.22 -9.29
C ILE A 95 -14.63 -6.57 -8.86
N ILE A 96 -14.84 -6.81 -7.57
CA ILE A 96 -15.36 -8.10 -7.10
C ILE A 96 -16.75 -8.37 -7.69
N PRO A 97 -17.74 -7.46 -7.63
CA PRO A 97 -19.04 -7.66 -8.26
C PRO A 97 -18.95 -7.89 -9.78
N ASP A 98 -18.16 -7.10 -10.50
CA ASP A 98 -17.98 -7.26 -11.95
C ASP A 98 -17.41 -8.64 -12.30
N LEU A 99 -16.45 -9.15 -11.49
CA LEU A 99 -15.88 -10.48 -11.70
C LEU A 99 -16.85 -11.61 -11.35
N VAL A 100 -17.68 -11.42 -10.32
CA VAL A 100 -18.71 -12.39 -9.95
C VAL A 100 -19.78 -12.47 -11.04
N LEU A 101 -20.22 -11.34 -11.58
CA LEU A 101 -21.17 -11.29 -12.70
C LEU A 101 -20.57 -11.98 -13.93
N PHE A 102 -19.34 -11.61 -14.32
CA PHE A 102 -18.62 -12.26 -15.41
C PHE A 102 -18.53 -13.77 -15.21
N ALA A 103 -18.19 -14.23 -14.00
CA ALA A 103 -18.08 -15.64 -13.69
C ALA A 103 -19.43 -16.36 -13.81
N SER A 104 -20.52 -15.73 -13.35
CA SER A 104 -21.87 -16.31 -13.42
C SER A 104 -22.40 -16.45 -14.85
N GLU A 105 -22.01 -15.53 -15.74
CA GLU A 105 -22.47 -15.51 -17.13
C GLU A 105 -21.63 -16.42 -18.05
N ASN A 106 -20.33 -16.59 -17.75
CA ASN A 106 -19.39 -17.22 -18.67
C ASN A 106 -18.93 -18.62 -18.24
N PHE A 107 -19.11 -19.01 -16.97
CA PHE A 107 -18.76 -20.37 -16.52
C PHE A 107 -20.00 -21.26 -16.44
N HIS A 108 -20.13 -22.17 -17.41
CA HIS A 108 -21.06 -23.30 -17.33
C HIS A 108 -20.63 -24.31 -16.25
N LEU A 109 -21.50 -25.25 -15.90
CA LEU A 109 -21.33 -26.23 -14.81
C LEU A 109 -19.92 -26.86 -14.76
N ASP A 110 -19.36 -27.25 -15.91
CA ASP A 110 -18.05 -27.91 -16.01
C ASP A 110 -16.86 -27.00 -15.67
N TRP A 111 -17.01 -25.69 -15.85
CA TRP A 111 -15.98 -24.68 -15.58
C TRP A 111 -16.26 -23.83 -14.33
N SER A 112 -17.39 -24.08 -13.66
CA SER A 112 -17.83 -23.35 -12.46
C SER A 112 -16.79 -23.36 -11.33
N ILE A 113 -16.03 -24.46 -11.20
CA ILE A 113 -14.93 -24.60 -10.23
C ILE A 113 -13.87 -23.52 -10.42
N LEU A 114 -13.50 -23.18 -11.67
CA LEU A 114 -12.52 -22.12 -11.92
C LEU A 114 -13.05 -20.76 -11.49
N GLY A 115 -14.34 -20.50 -11.71
CA GLY A 115 -15.00 -19.28 -11.24
C GLY A 115 -14.93 -19.14 -9.72
N TYR A 116 -15.21 -20.21 -8.98
CA TYR A 116 -15.10 -20.21 -7.51
C TYR A 116 -13.67 -19.97 -7.02
N ILE A 117 -12.68 -20.62 -7.64
CA ILE A 117 -11.25 -20.41 -7.30
C ILE A 117 -10.85 -18.95 -7.53
N LEU A 118 -11.28 -18.36 -8.64
CA LEU A 118 -10.97 -16.98 -9.00
C LEU A 118 -11.59 -15.97 -8.02
N ILE A 119 -12.85 -16.17 -7.61
CA ILE A 119 -13.50 -15.36 -6.56
C ILE A 119 -12.80 -15.54 -5.20
N LEU A 120 -12.39 -16.75 -4.86
CA LEU A 120 -11.69 -17.04 -3.60
C LEU A 120 -10.33 -16.34 -3.55
N LEU A 121 -9.54 -16.36 -4.63
CA LEU A 121 -8.26 -15.66 -4.71
C LEU A 121 -8.43 -14.14 -4.61
N LEU A 122 -9.46 -13.57 -5.26
CA LEU A 122 -9.80 -12.14 -5.09
C LEU A 122 -10.07 -11.78 -3.63
N LEU A 123 -10.81 -12.63 -2.91
CA LEU A 123 -11.14 -12.43 -1.50
C LEU A 123 -9.89 -12.51 -0.61
N ILE A 124 -8.97 -13.45 -0.89
CA ILE A 124 -7.68 -13.53 -0.19
C ILE A 124 -6.92 -12.20 -0.34
N ILE A 125 -6.85 -11.66 -1.55
CA ILE A 125 -6.18 -10.37 -1.76
C ILE A 125 -6.91 -9.22 -1.06
N PHE A 126 -8.24 -9.26 -0.99
CA PHE A 126 -8.98 -8.28 -0.22
C PHE A 126 -8.58 -8.30 1.25
N MET A 127 -8.49 -9.49 1.85
CA MET A 127 -8.09 -9.65 3.26
C MET A 127 -6.66 -9.16 3.51
N VAL A 128 -5.73 -9.46 2.61
CA VAL A 128 -4.36 -8.90 2.66
C VAL A 128 -4.40 -7.37 2.57
N SER A 129 -5.25 -6.80 1.71
CA SER A 129 -5.40 -5.35 1.56
C SER A 129 -5.97 -4.68 2.82
N LEU A 130 -6.92 -5.32 3.50
CA LEU A 130 -7.45 -4.86 4.78
C LEU A 130 -6.36 -4.88 5.87
N LEU A 131 -5.56 -5.94 5.93
CA LEU A 131 -4.44 -6.04 6.85
C LEU A 131 -3.43 -4.89 6.66
N TRP A 132 -3.07 -4.58 5.42
CA TRP A 132 -2.21 -3.44 5.10
C TRP A 132 -2.84 -2.10 5.49
N THR A 133 -4.15 -1.96 5.32
CA THR A 133 -4.87 -0.76 5.75
C THR A 133 -4.78 -0.56 7.26
N ILE A 134 -4.86 -1.63 8.05
CA ILE A 134 -4.64 -1.58 9.51
C ILE A 134 -3.22 -1.08 9.83
N PHE A 135 -2.20 -1.57 9.12
CA PHE A 135 -0.84 -1.08 9.32
C PHE A 135 -0.69 0.40 8.98
N ILE A 136 -1.28 0.86 7.86
CA ILE A 136 -1.28 2.27 7.47
C ILE A 136 -1.96 3.13 8.54
N LEU A 137 -3.12 2.72 9.04
CA LEU A 137 -3.84 3.42 10.11
C LEU A 137 -3.00 3.51 11.39
N LYS A 138 -2.32 2.42 11.76
CA LYS A 138 -1.41 2.42 12.93
C LYS A 138 -0.28 3.44 12.76
N ILE A 139 0.29 3.57 11.56
CA ILE A 139 1.32 4.57 11.23
C ILE A 139 0.74 5.98 11.34
N ILE A 140 -0.46 6.22 10.82
CA ILE A 140 -1.14 7.53 10.90
C ILE A 140 -1.36 7.93 12.37
N ILE A 141 -1.91 7.02 13.17
CA ILE A 141 -2.16 7.25 14.60
C ILE A 141 -0.83 7.57 15.31
N SER A 142 0.20 6.74 15.15
CA SER A 142 1.51 7.02 15.74
C SER A 142 2.05 8.40 15.31
N THR A 143 1.94 8.74 14.03
CA THR A 143 2.42 10.03 13.51
C THR A 143 1.66 11.23 14.10
N LEU A 144 0.35 11.10 14.33
CA LEU A 144 -0.48 12.16 14.91
C LEU A 144 -0.25 12.32 16.42
N PHE A 145 -0.05 11.21 17.15
CA PHE A 145 0.14 11.23 18.60
C PHE A 145 1.60 11.49 19.03
N ASP A 146 2.60 11.10 18.24
CA ASP A 146 4.03 11.41 18.50
C ASP A 146 4.42 12.86 18.17
N GLN A 147 3.54 13.65 17.52
CA GLN A 147 3.79 15.09 17.36
C GLN A 147 3.96 15.81 18.70
N LYS A 148 3.53 15.25 19.84
CA LYS A 148 3.78 15.82 21.17
C LYS A 148 5.24 15.69 21.65
N ASN A 149 6.02 14.72 21.16
CA ASN A 149 7.41 14.49 21.60
C ASN A 149 8.46 15.05 20.64
N LEU A 150 8.15 15.21 19.34
CA LEU A 150 9.08 15.82 18.37
C LEU A 150 9.36 17.30 18.65
N TYR A 151 8.42 18.03 19.25
CA TYR A 151 8.67 19.42 19.70
C TYR A 151 9.67 19.51 20.86
N HIS A 152 9.79 18.48 21.70
CA HIS A 152 10.78 18.50 22.80
C HIS A 152 12.21 18.19 22.30
N LEU A 153 12.35 17.41 21.23
CA LEU A 153 13.65 17.08 20.63
C LEU A 153 14.20 18.22 19.76
N ASP A 154 13.35 18.90 18.97
CA ASP A 154 13.79 20.06 18.17
C ASP A 154 14.17 21.27 19.05
N VAL A 155 13.58 21.44 20.25
CA VAL A 155 13.90 22.59 21.13
C VAL A 155 15.23 22.40 21.89
N GLN A 156 15.60 21.16 22.24
CA GLN A 156 16.88 20.87 22.88
C GLN A 156 18.08 20.93 21.92
N ASP A 157 17.87 20.70 20.62
CA ASP A 157 18.92 20.82 19.60
C ASP A 157 19.13 22.29 19.12
N ILE A 158 18.28 23.22 19.57
CA ILE A 158 18.36 24.66 19.22
C ILE A 158 19.01 25.50 20.33
N GLU A 159 19.09 25.04 21.58
CA GLU A 159 19.86 25.77 22.60
C GLU A 159 21.36 25.55 22.37
N PRO A 160 22.11 26.57 21.91
CA PRO A 160 23.56 26.46 21.87
C PRO A 160 24.05 26.39 23.32
N GLN A 161 24.84 25.35 23.63
CA GLN A 161 25.67 25.30 24.83
C GLN A 161 26.69 26.45 24.77
N TYR A 162 26.27 27.67 25.07
CA TYR A 162 27.17 28.72 25.54
C TYR A 162 27.33 28.51 27.05
N ILE A 163 28.33 27.70 27.41
CA ILE A 163 28.91 27.74 28.75
C ILE A 163 30.39 28.08 28.56
N GLU A 164 30.64 29.39 28.69
CA GLU A 164 31.83 30.04 29.23
C GLU A 164 33.20 29.48 28.81
N MET A 165 33.82 30.12 27.81
CA MET A 165 35.26 30.38 27.86
C MET A 165 35.45 31.65 28.69
N ASP A 166 35.92 31.51 29.92
CA ASP A 166 36.67 32.55 30.60
C ASP A 166 37.89 31.89 31.27
N ASP A 167 39.04 32.54 31.04
CA ASP A 167 40.39 32.20 31.50
C ASP A 167 40.54 32.15 33.04
#